data_AF-A0A535ZXE1-F1
#
_entry.id   AF-A0A535ZXE1-F1
#
_cell.length_a   1.000
_cell.length_b   1.000
_cell.length_c   1.000
_cell.angle_alpha   90.00
_cell.angle_beta   90.00
_cell.angle_gamma   90.00
#
_symmetry.space_group_name_H-M   'P 1'
#
loop_
_entity.id
_entity.type
_entity.pdbx_description
1 polymer ?
#
loop_
_entity_poly.entity_id
_entity_poly.type
_entity_poly.pdbx_seq_one_letter_code
_entity_poly.pdbx_strand_id
1 'polypeptide(L)'
;MNEPCPVCGMRFERETGYWTGAMVASYALGIPVLALLVLAVWLGTGWDIVLALVVADVLFLAVVPFVWRYSRVVWLHLDWLIDPVPST
;
A
#
# COMPACT_ATOMS: atom_id res chain seq x y z
N MET A 1 11.44 11.39 3.88
CA MET A 1 11.30 11.20 2.42
C MET A 1 12.68 11.40 1.84
N ASN A 2 13.07 10.59 0.86
CA ASN A 2 14.41 10.70 0.28
C ASN A 2 14.54 12.02 -0.48
N GLU A 3 15.76 12.53 -0.54
CA GLU A 3 16.19 13.54 -1.50
C GLU A 3 15.83 13.14 -2.95
N PRO A 4 15.80 14.08 -3.92
CA PRO A 4 15.63 13.72 -5.32
C PRO A 4 16.51 12.54 -5.70
N CYS A 5 15.98 11.66 -6.55
CA CYS A 5 16.67 10.43 -6.93
C CYS A 5 18.12 10.74 -7.35
N PRO A 6 19.15 10.15 -6.74
CA PRO A 6 20.54 10.50 -7.06
C PRO A 6 20.95 10.10 -8.48
N VAL A 7 20.19 9.20 -9.13
CA VAL A 7 20.48 8.71 -10.48
C VAL A 7 19.84 9.60 -11.56
N CYS A 8 18.59 10.02 -11.37
CA CYS A 8 17.83 10.77 -12.39
C CYS A 8 17.40 12.17 -11.96
N GLY A 9 17.69 12.59 -10.72
CA GLY A 9 17.31 13.90 -10.17
C GLY A 9 15.81 14.07 -9.91
N MET A 10 14.99 13.04 -10.12
CA MET A 10 13.54 13.12 -9.99
C MET A 10 13.13 13.45 -8.53
N ARG A 11 12.32 14.49 -8.37
CA ARG A 11 11.62 14.76 -7.11
C ARG A 11 10.42 13.83 -6.97
N PHE A 12 10.43 12.99 -5.94
CA PHE A 12 9.35 12.04 -5.65
C PHE A 12 8.04 12.71 -5.23
N GLU A 13 8.12 13.91 -4.65
CA GLU A 13 6.95 14.74 -4.35
C GLU A 13 6.89 15.85 -5.39
N ARG A 14 6.06 15.65 -6.43
CA ARG A 14 5.90 16.57 -7.57
C ARG A 14 5.09 17.81 -7.18
N GLU A 15 4.09 17.63 -6.34
CA GLU A 15 3.13 18.64 -5.90
C GLU A 15 2.79 18.48 -4.41
N THR A 16 2.30 19.55 -3.79
CA THR A 16 1.84 19.49 -2.40
C THR A 16 0.68 18.52 -2.26
N GLY A 17 0.83 17.51 -1.41
CA GLY A 17 -0.22 16.50 -1.22
C GLY A 17 -0.19 15.36 -2.24
N TYR A 18 0.89 15.23 -3.03
CA TYR A 18 1.07 14.15 -4.02
C TYR A 18 0.78 12.75 -3.46
N TRP A 19 1.14 12.49 -2.21
CA TRP A 19 0.95 11.18 -1.58
C TRP A 19 -0.49 10.84 -1.17
N THR A 20 -1.44 11.75 -1.39
CA THR A 20 -2.86 11.48 -1.14
C THR A 20 -3.37 10.35 -2.02
N GLY A 21 -2.90 10.25 -3.27
CA GLY A 21 -3.24 9.12 -4.13
C GLY A 21 -2.69 7.77 -3.63
N ALA A 22 -1.52 7.78 -2.98
CA ALA A 22 -0.95 6.60 -2.35
C ALA A 22 -1.79 6.09 -1.15
N MET A 23 -2.61 6.95 -0.54
CA MET A 23 -3.59 6.51 0.46
C MET A 23 -4.67 5.63 -0.18
N VAL A 24 -5.21 6.01 -1.33
CA VAL A 24 -6.20 5.21 -2.06
C VAL A 24 -5.56 3.89 -2.53
N ALA A 25 -4.32 3.94 -3.04
CA ALA A 25 -3.58 2.73 -3.40
C ALA A 25 -3.38 1.78 -2.21
N SER A 26 -3.23 2.32 -0.99
CA SER A 26 -3.10 1.49 0.21
C SER A 26 -4.38 0.71 0.54
N TYR A 27 -5.57 1.26 0.25
CA TYR A 27 -6.82 0.51 0.41
C TYR A 27 -6.96 -0.60 -0.63
N ALA A 28 -6.58 -0.32 -1.89
CA ALA A 28 -6.59 -1.32 -2.94
C ALA A 28 -5.66 -2.52 -2.65
N LEU A 29 -4.54 -2.28 -1.96
CA LEU A 29 -3.61 -3.33 -1.53
C LEU A 29 -4.02 -3.98 -0.20
N GLY A 30 -4.44 -3.18 0.78
CA GLY A 30 -4.70 -3.62 2.15
C GLY A 30 -5.96 -4.44 2.30
N ILE A 31 -7.07 -4.05 1.64
CA ILE A 31 -8.36 -4.74 1.77
C ILE A 31 -8.27 -6.20 1.32
N PRO A 32 -7.73 -6.53 0.13
CA PRO A 32 -7.60 -7.94 -0.28
C PRO A 32 -6.68 -8.74 0.63
N VAL A 33 -5.57 -8.15 1.08
CA VAL A 33 -4.62 -8.81 1.99
C VAL A 33 -5.28 -9.13 3.33
N LEU A 34 -6.00 -8.17 3.91
CA LEU A 34 -6.71 -8.38 5.16
C LEU A 34 -7.83 -9.43 4.99
N ALA A 35 -8.61 -9.34 3.91
CA ALA A 35 -9.66 -10.32 3.64
C ALA A 35 -9.09 -11.75 3.50
N LEU A 36 -7.95 -11.91 2.82
CA LEU A 36 -7.26 -13.19 2.72
C LEU A 36 -6.75 -13.69 4.07
N LEU A 37 -6.22 -12.81 4.93
CA LEU A 37 -5.82 -13.16 6.29
C LEU A 37 -7.00 -13.63 7.14
N VAL A 38 -8.13 -12.90 7.10
CA VAL A 38 -9.36 -13.28 7.79
C VAL A 38 -9.84 -14.65 7.32
N LEU A 39 -9.91 -14.88 6.01
CA LEU A 39 -10.30 -16.17 5.44
C LEU A 39 -9.35 -17.30 5.86
N ALA A 40 -8.03 -17.06 5.84
CA ALA A 40 -7.04 -18.05 6.23
C ALA A 40 -7.16 -18.44 7.71
N VAL A 41 -7.31 -17.45 8.60
CA VAL A 41 -7.51 -17.70 10.04
C VAL A 41 -8.83 -18.41 10.28
N TRP A 42 -9.92 -17.95 9.66
CA TRP A 42 -11.25 -18.51 9.85
C TRP A 42 -11.34 -19.96 9.39
N LEU A 43 -10.87 -20.26 8.17
CA LEU A 43 -10.88 -21.62 7.62
C LEU A 43 -9.88 -22.55 8.33
N GLY A 44 -8.74 -22.03 8.78
CA GLY A 44 -7.71 -22.82 9.46
C GLY A 44 -8.01 -23.16 10.91
N THR A 45 -8.78 -22.31 11.60
CA THR A 45 -9.07 -22.49 13.04
C THR A 45 -10.51 -22.94 13.32
N GLY A 46 -11.45 -22.66 12.42
CA GLY A 46 -12.88 -22.89 12.65
C GLY A 46 -13.48 -22.00 13.75
N TRP A 47 -12.79 -20.93 14.14
CA TRP A 47 -13.27 -20.00 15.16
C TRP A 47 -14.47 -19.18 14.69
N ASP A 48 -15.14 -18.55 15.65
CA ASP A 48 -16.12 -17.51 15.35
C ASP A 48 -15.50 -16.41 14.47
N ILE A 49 -16.29 -15.88 13.54
CA ILE A 49 -15.81 -14.91 12.55
C ILE A 49 -15.30 -13.62 13.20
N VAL A 50 -15.86 -13.20 14.34
CA VAL A 50 -15.42 -12.00 15.05
C VAL A 50 -14.03 -12.23 15.65
N LEU A 51 -13.79 -13.40 16.25
CA LEU A 51 -12.48 -13.74 16.79
C LEU A 51 -11.44 -13.88 15.67
N ALA A 52 -11.80 -14.52 14.57
CA ALA A 52 -10.92 -14.64 13.40
C ALA A 52 -10.54 -13.27 12.82
N LEU A 53 -11.50 -12.33 12.78
CA LEU A 53 -11.27 -10.96 12.33
C LEU A 53 -10.29 -10.22 13.24
N VAL A 54 -10.50 -10.24 14.57
CA VAL A 54 -9.61 -9.57 15.52
C VAL A 54 -8.18 -10.11 15.42
N VAL A 55 -8.03 -11.43 15.31
CA VAL A 55 -6.71 -12.05 15.19
C VAL A 55 -6.05 -11.69 13.85
N ALA A 56 -6.80 -11.73 12.74
CA ALA A 56 -6.31 -11.32 11.44
C ALA A 56 -5.89 -9.84 11.38
N ASP A 57 -6.63 -8.95 12.04
CA ASP A 57 -6.27 -7.52 12.17
C ASP A 57 -4.93 -7.34 12.92
N VAL A 58 -4.73 -8.08 14.01
CA VAL A 58 -3.46 -8.06 14.75
C VAL A 58 -2.31 -8.57 13.88
N LEU A 59 -2.52 -9.65 13.12
CA LEU A 59 -1.53 -10.17 12.18
C LEU A 59 -1.23 -9.18 11.05
N PHE A 60 -2.25 -8.45 10.58
CA PHE A 60 -2.11 -7.46 9.53
C PHE A 60 -1.18 -6.31 9.93
N LEU A 61 -1.02 -5.99 11.22
CA LEU A 61 -0.06 -4.99 11.70
C LEU A 61 1.39 -5.29 11.25
N ALA A 62 1.77 -6.56 11.12
CA ALA A 62 3.08 -6.94 10.59
C ALA A 62 3.21 -6.63 9.08
N VAL A 63 2.09 -6.56 8.37
CA VAL A 63 2.01 -6.33 6.91
C VAL A 63 1.87 -4.84 6.58
N VAL A 64 1.35 -4.02 7.50
CA VAL A 64 1.23 -2.55 7.37
C VAL A 64 2.46 -1.85 6.79
N PRO A 65 3.72 -2.08 7.27
CA PRO A 65 4.89 -1.39 6.71
C PRO A 65 5.12 -1.71 5.23
N PHE A 66 4.77 -2.92 4.80
CA PHE A 66 4.85 -3.31 3.38
C PHE A 66 3.77 -2.61 2.57
N VAL A 67 2.52 -2.61 3.03
CA VAL A 67 1.41 -1.92 2.36
C VAL A 67 1.72 -0.43 2.20
N TRP A 68 2.25 0.22 3.24
CA TRP A 68 2.64 1.63 3.20
C TRP A 68 3.76 1.91 2.19
N ARG A 69 4.75 1.03 2.08
CA ARG A 69 5.84 1.18 1.11
C ARG A 69 5.36 0.95 -0.32
N TYR A 70 4.63 -0.14 -0.56
CA TYR A 70 4.20 -0.53 -1.89
C TYR A 70 3.07 0.35 -2.43
N SER A 71 2.20 0.90 -1.58
CA SER A 71 1.17 1.85 -2.03
C SER A 71 1.79 3.09 -2.68
N ARG A 72 2.90 3.58 -2.14
CA ARG A 72 3.66 4.72 -2.68
C ARG A 72 4.35 4.37 -3.99
N VAL A 73 4.88 3.16 -4.11
CA VAL A 73 5.48 2.66 -5.37
C VAL A 73 4.42 2.52 -6.45
N VAL A 74 3.29 1.90 -6.14
CA VAL A 74 2.15 1.74 -7.06
C VAL A 74 1.64 3.10 -7.52
N TRP A 75 1.44 4.04 -6.59
CA TRP A 75 1.01 5.40 -6.93
C TRP A 75 2.00 6.09 -7.86
N LEU A 76 3.30 6.01 -7.57
CA LEU A 76 4.33 6.65 -8.39
C LEU A 76 4.36 6.09 -9.83
N HIS A 77 4.19 4.77 -10.00
CA HIS A 77 4.08 4.17 -11.32
C HIS A 77 2.79 4.52 -12.05
N LEU A 78 1.67 4.59 -11.32
CA LEU A 78 0.38 4.99 -11.87
C LEU A 78 0.43 6.44 -12.37
N ASP A 79 0.95 7.35 -11.54
CA ASP A 79 1.12 8.76 -11.86
C ASP A 79 2.03 8.96 -13.08
N TRP A 80 3.16 8.25 -13.13
CA TRP A 80 4.07 8.33 -14.27
C TRP A 80 3.46 7.79 -15.58
N LEU A 81 2.55 6.81 -15.49
CA LEU A 81 1.83 6.29 -16.66
C LEU A 81 0.78 7.29 -17.18
N ILE A 82 0.13 8.04 -16.27
CA ILE A 82 -0.92 9.00 -16.62
C ILE A 82 -0.30 10.33 -17.09
N ASP A 83 0.70 10.83 -16.37
CA ASP A 83 1.39 12.08 -16.65
C ASP A 83 2.91 11.89 -16.57
N PRO A 84 3.53 11.35 -17.63
CA PRO A 84 4.96 11.15 -17.68
C PRO A 84 5.69 12.49 -17.71
N VAL A 85 6.75 12.60 -16.91
CA VAL A 85 7.65 13.75 -16.96
C VAL A 85 8.35 13.75 -18.33
N PRO A 86 8.37 14.86 -19.09
CA PRO A 86 8.97 14.89 -20.42
C PRO A 86 10.43 14.42 -20.39
N SER A 87 10.75 13.39 -21.16
CA SER A 87 12.14 12.99 -21.41
C SER A 87 12.75 13.96 -22.41
N THR A 88 13.56 14.90 -21.93
CA THR A 88 14.50 15.66 -22.78
C THR A 88 15.59 14.76 -23.32
#